data_AF-A0A645J844-F1
#
_entry.id   AF-A0A645J844-F1
#
_cell.length_a   1.000
_cell.length_b   1.000
_cell.length_c   1.000
_cell.angle_alpha   90.00
_cell.angle_beta   90.00
_cell.angle_gamma   90.00
#
_symmetry.space_group_name_H-M   'P 1'
#
loop_
_entity.id
_entity.type
_entity.pdbx_description
1 polymer ?
#
loop_
_entity_poly.entity_id
_entity_poly.type
_entity_poly.pdbx_seq_one_letter_code
_entity_poly.pdbx_strand_id
1 'polypeptide(L)'
;MGLSDYVRAEFLRNRQLDYVKSAQALGASNRSIIFRHILPNSMTPVITFLPFRMSGAILALTSPDFLGLGVPPGTPSLGELLSQGKNNIDAWWISIFTFAVLVSTLLLLTFMGDALRDALDPRKADK
;
A
#
# COMPACT_ATOMS: atom_id res chain seq x y z
N MET A 1 7.56 -11.87 8.26
CA MET A 1 6.84 -10.88 9.10
C MET A 1 5.79 -10.19 8.23
N GLY A 2 4.52 -10.33 8.59
CA GLY A 2 3.38 -9.77 7.86
C GLY A 2 2.90 -8.43 8.44
N LEU A 3 2.05 -7.71 7.70
CA LEU A 3 1.35 -6.52 8.20
C LEU A 3 0.60 -6.80 9.50
N SER A 4 0.07 -8.01 9.66
CA SER A 4 -0.57 -8.50 10.89
C SER A 4 0.33 -8.42 12.12
N ASP A 5 1.62 -8.70 11.98
CA ASP A 5 2.57 -8.71 13.08
C ASP A 5 2.85 -7.28 13.56
N TYR A 6 2.98 -6.34 12.61
CA TYR A 6 3.13 -4.91 12.90
C TYR A 6 1.89 -4.33 13.59
N VAL A 7 0.70 -4.63 13.08
CA VAL A 7 -0.56 -4.18 13.70
C VAL A 7 -0.70 -4.75 15.10
N ARG A 8 -0.37 -6.03 15.30
CA ARG A 8 -0.42 -6.67 16.61
C ARG A 8 0.56 -6.03 17.60
N ALA A 9 1.80 -5.75 17.18
CA ALA A 9 2.79 -5.08 18.00
C ALA A 9 2.31 -3.69 18.41
N GLU A 10 1.78 -2.91 17.46
CA GLU A 10 1.27 -1.56 17.71
C GLU A 10 0.02 -1.56 18.60
N PHE A 11 -0.84 -2.57 18.45
CA PHE A 11 -2.00 -2.77 19.31
C PHE A 11 -1.60 -3.09 20.76
N LEU A 12 -0.62 -3.97 20.96
CA LEU A 12 -0.10 -4.29 22.29
C LEU A 12 0.58 -3.08 22.95
N ARG A 13 1.32 -2.30 22.16
CA ARG A 13 1.94 -1.04 22.59
C ARG A 13 0.88 -0.02 23.02
N ASN A 14 -0.11 0.24 22.17
CA ASN A 14 -1.17 1.22 22.43
C ASN A 14 -2.00 0.86 23.66
N ARG A 15 -2.24 -0.43 23.92
CA ARG A 15 -2.96 -0.89 25.11
C ARG A 15 -2.26 -0.52 26.43
N GLN A 16 -0.94 -0.34 26.43
CA GLN A 16 -0.17 0.00 27.65
C GLN A 16 -0.07 1.51 27.90
N LEU A 17 -0.56 2.36 26.98
CA LEU A 17 -0.46 3.81 27.09
C LEU A 17 -1.44 4.39 28.11
N ASP A 18 -1.06 5.51 28.72
CA ASP A 18 -1.79 6.07 29.84
C ASP A 18 -3.17 6.61 29.45
N TYR A 19 -3.38 7.07 28.21
CA TYR A 19 -4.72 7.47 27.74
C TYR A 19 -5.72 6.31 27.76
N VAL A 20 -5.26 5.07 27.51
CA VAL A 20 -6.12 3.87 27.59
C VAL A 20 -6.48 3.58 29.04
N LYS A 21 -5.49 3.65 29.94
CA LYS A 21 -5.70 3.44 31.38
C LYS A 21 -6.64 4.49 31.97
N SER A 22 -6.47 5.75 31.60
CA SER A 22 -7.35 6.86 32.02
C SER A 22 -8.77 6.68 31.47
N ALA A 23 -8.93 6.32 30.19
CA ALA A 23 -10.26 6.06 29.61
C ALA A 23 -10.98 4.91 30.33
N GLN A 24 -10.24 3.87 30.72
CA GLN A 24 -10.78 2.75 31.49
C GLN A 24 -11.16 3.17 32.92
N ALA A 25 -10.36 4.02 33.58
CA ALA A 25 -10.67 4.57 34.90
C ALA A 25 -11.92 5.47 34.90
N LEU A 26 -12.22 6.11 33.77
CA LEU A 26 -13.42 6.92 33.55
C LEU A 26 -14.67 6.07 33.20
N GLY A 27 -14.56 4.74 33.17
CA GLY A 27 -15.67 3.83 32.90
C GLY A 27 -16.01 3.64 31.42
N ALA A 28 -15.12 4.00 30.49
CA ALA A 28 -15.35 3.75 29.07
C ALA A 28 -15.40 2.24 28.76
N SER A 29 -16.34 1.83 27.91
CA SER A 29 -16.47 0.43 27.53
C SER A 29 -15.27 -0.04 26.70
N ASN A 30 -14.83 -1.29 26.92
CA ASN A 30 -13.71 -1.89 26.17
C ASN A 30 -13.91 -1.81 24.65
N ARG A 31 -15.16 -1.96 24.16
CA ARG A 31 -15.47 -1.82 22.72
C ARG A 31 -15.22 -0.40 22.23
N SER A 32 -15.65 0.62 22.98
CA SER A 32 -15.38 2.02 22.62
C SER A 32 -13.87 2.30 22.58
N ILE A 33 -13.12 1.81 23.57
CA ILE A 33 -11.67 2.00 23.63
C ILE A 33 -10.97 1.35 22.42
N ILE A 34 -11.36 0.12 22.06
CA ILE A 34 -10.77 -0.59 20.93
C ILE A 34 -11.06 0.14 19.62
N PHE A 35 -12.33 0.40 19.29
CA PHE A 35 -12.69 0.93 17.97
C PHE A 35 -12.39 2.43 17.81
N ARG A 36 -12.42 3.21 18.88
CA ARG A 36 -12.22 4.67 18.81
C ARG A 36 -10.80 5.12 19.11
N HIS A 37 -10.04 4.35 19.90
CA HIS A 37 -8.70 4.76 20.32
C HIS A 37 -7.61 3.80 19.85
N ILE A 38 -7.69 2.50 20.16
CA ILE A 38 -6.57 1.58 19.91
C ILE A 38 -6.48 1.19 18.43
N LEU A 39 -7.59 0.82 17.80
CA LEU A 39 -7.63 0.32 16.43
C LEU A 39 -7.17 1.39 15.42
N PRO A 40 -7.69 2.64 15.44
CA PRO A 40 -7.23 3.66 14.49
C PRO A 40 -5.73 3.96 14.64
N ASN A 41 -5.22 4.07 15.87
CA ASN A 41 -3.79 4.31 16.11
C ASN A 41 -2.90 3.14 15.66
N SER A 42 -3.42 1.91 15.74
CA SER A 42 -2.66 0.70 15.35
C SER A 42 -2.70 0.40 13.84
N MET A 43 -3.51 1.13 13.06
CA MET A 43 -3.57 1.04 11.60
C MET A 43 -2.51 1.88 10.89
N THR A 44 -1.81 2.78 11.60
CA THR A 44 -0.72 3.61 11.07
C THR A 44 0.31 2.82 10.26
N PRO A 45 0.81 1.64 10.71
CA PRO A 45 1.73 0.83 9.93
C PRO A 45 1.11 0.31 8.63
N VAL A 46 -0.17 -0.09 8.66
CA VAL A 46 -0.89 -0.59 7.47
C VAL A 46 -0.94 0.51 6.42
N ILE A 47 -1.40 1.70 6.80
CA ILE A 47 -1.53 2.84 5.90
C ILE A 47 -0.17 3.23 5.32
N THR A 48 0.88 3.15 6.14
CA THR A 48 2.25 3.47 5.72
C THR A 48 2.82 2.47 4.70
N PHE A 49 2.60 1.17 4.90
CA PHE A 49 3.17 0.13 4.02
C PHE A 49 2.29 -0.25 2.84
N LEU A 50 1.00 0.13 2.86
CA LEU A 50 0.04 -0.17 1.80
C LEU A 50 0.53 0.22 0.40
N PRO A 51 1.09 1.44 0.17
CA PRO A 51 1.45 1.89 -1.17
C PRO A 51 2.58 1.03 -1.75
N PHE A 52 3.60 0.75 -0.94
CA PHE A 52 4.72 -0.12 -1.30
C PHE A 52 4.27 -1.54 -1.62
N ARG A 53 3.29 -2.08 -0.87
CA ARG A 53 2.72 -3.40 -1.16
C ARG A 53 1.96 -3.43 -2.47
N MET A 54 1.18 -2.39 -2.78
CA MET A 54 0.48 -2.33 -4.06
C MET A 54 1.46 -2.21 -5.23
N SER A 55 2.49 -1.36 -5.12
CA SER A 55 3.56 -1.26 -6.11
C SER A 55 4.28 -2.59 -6.32
N GLY A 56 4.60 -3.30 -5.23
CA GLY A 56 5.18 -4.63 -5.30
C GLY A 56 4.27 -5.66 -5.97
N ALA A 57 2.96 -5.60 -5.71
CA ALA A 57 1.98 -6.48 -6.33
C ALA A 57 1.86 -6.24 -7.85
N ILE A 58 1.87 -4.97 -8.29
CA ILE A 58 1.84 -4.62 -9.73
C ILE A 58 3.06 -5.22 -10.45
N LEU A 59 4.26 -5.06 -9.88
CA LEU A 59 5.48 -5.65 -10.43
C LEU A 59 5.41 -7.18 -10.43
N ALA A 60 4.88 -7.79 -9.38
CA ALA A 60 4.70 -9.23 -9.28
C ALA A 60 3.71 -9.79 -10.30
N LEU A 61 2.72 -9.00 -10.75
CA LEU A 61 1.78 -9.37 -11.81
C LEU A 61 2.37 -9.15 -13.22
N THR A 62 3.09 -8.03 -13.39
CA THR A 62 3.75 -7.66 -14.65
C THR A 62 4.87 -8.64 -15.01
N SER A 63 5.53 -9.26 -14.03
CA SER A 63 6.68 -10.14 -14.28
C SER A 63 6.28 -11.44 -15.01
N PRO A 64 5.26 -12.22 -14.56
CA PRO A 64 4.72 -13.36 -15.32
C PRO A 64 4.16 -12.96 -16.68
N ASP A 65 3.48 -11.82 -16.77
CA ASP A 65 2.95 -11.29 -18.03
C ASP A 65 4.08 -11.04 -19.04
N PHE A 66 5.19 -10.45 -18.62
CA PHE A 66 6.37 -10.23 -19.46
C PHE A 66 7.02 -11.54 -19.95
N LEU A 67 6.96 -12.59 -19.14
CA LEU A 67 7.47 -13.92 -19.50
C LEU A 67 6.49 -14.73 -20.37
N GLY A 68 5.30 -14.20 -20.65
CA GLY A 68 4.23 -14.93 -21.36
C GLY A 68 3.58 -16.05 -20.55
N LEU A 69 3.77 -16.04 -19.22
CA LEU A 69 3.19 -17.00 -18.28
C LEU A 69 1.96 -16.44 -17.54
N GLY A 70 1.57 -15.21 -17.85
CA GLY A 70 0.46 -14.50 -17.23
C GLY A 70 -0.84 -14.66 -18.01
N VAL A 71 -1.44 -13.53 -18.38
CA VAL A 71 -2.73 -13.51 -19.10
C VAL A 71 -2.67 -14.16 -20.50
N PRO A 72 -3.78 -14.72 -21.03
CA PRO A 72 -3.80 -15.36 -22.34
C PRO A 72 -3.27 -14.45 -23.46
N PRO A 73 -2.56 -15.00 -24.48
CA PRO A 73 -2.09 -14.23 -25.62
C PRO A 73 -3.23 -13.47 -26.29
N GLY A 74 -3.06 -12.16 -26.49
CA GLY A 74 -4.06 -11.28 -27.09
C GLY A 74 -4.76 -10.33 -26.12
N THR A 75 -4.65 -10.54 -24.80
CA THR A 75 -5.07 -9.51 -23.83
C THR A 75 -3.93 -8.51 -23.59
N PRO A 76 -4.14 -7.20 -23.78
CA PRO A 76 -3.10 -6.20 -23.56
C PRO A 76 -2.82 -6.04 -22.06
N SER A 77 -1.66 -6.53 -21.60
CA SER A 77 -1.13 -6.28 -20.25
C SER A 77 0.17 -5.47 -20.32
N LEU A 78 0.52 -4.79 -19.23
CA LEU A 78 1.75 -4.00 -19.17
C LEU A 78 3.01 -4.85 -19.36
N GLY A 79 3.00 -6.10 -18.89
CA GLY A 79 4.12 -7.03 -19.07
C GLY A 79 4.25 -7.49 -20.51
N GLU A 80 3.12 -7.83 -21.15
CA GLU A 80 3.09 -8.23 -22.55
C GLU A 80 3.54 -7.08 -23.48
N LEU A 81 3.08 -5.85 -23.23
CA LEU A 81 3.54 -4.67 -23.99
C LEU A 81 5.05 -4.43 -23.86
N LEU A 82 5.62 -4.71 -22.70
CA LEU A 82 7.07 -4.62 -22.47
C LEU A 82 7.83 -5.71 -23.25
N SER A 83 7.27 -6.92 -23.33
CA SER A 83 7.79 -8.03 -24.14
C SER A 83 7.75 -7.68 -25.64
N GLN A 84 6.64 -7.11 -26.12
CA GLN A 84 6.50 -6.66 -27.50
C GLN A 84 7.50 -5.54 -27.85
N GLY A 85 7.73 -4.59 -26.94
CA GLY A 85 8.74 -3.55 -27.10
C GLY A 85 10.17 -4.09 -27.12
N LYS A 86 10.46 -5.17 -26.39
CA LYS A 86 11.75 -5.89 -26.45
C LYS A 86 11.95 -6.61 -27.79
N ASN A 87 10.91 -7.30 -28.27
CA ASN A 87 10.99 -8.12 -29.47
C ASN A 87 10.95 -7.30 -30.77
N ASN A 88 10.31 -6.13 -30.75
CA ASN A 88 10.23 -5.22 -31.89
C ASN A 88 11.05 -3.95 -31.64
N ILE A 89 12.37 -4.06 -31.78
CA ILE A 89 13.31 -2.94 -31.55
C ILE A 89 13.04 -1.77 -32.51
N ASP A 90 12.51 -2.05 -33.70
CA ASP A 90 12.10 -1.03 -34.68
C ASP A 90 10.92 -0.18 -34.18
N ALA A 91 10.09 -0.73 -33.29
CA ALA A 91 8.94 -0.07 -32.69
C ALA A 91 9.29 0.52 -31.30
N TRP A 92 10.36 1.30 -31.23
CA TRP A 92 10.91 1.89 -30.00
C TRP A 92 9.86 2.67 -29.17
N TRP A 93 8.84 3.23 -29.82
CA TRP A 93 7.75 3.94 -29.14
C TRP A 93 6.95 3.03 -28.20
N ILE A 94 6.76 1.75 -28.53
CA ILE A 94 6.01 0.82 -27.67
C ILE A 94 6.74 0.66 -26.33
N SER A 95 8.05 0.48 -26.38
CA SER A 95 8.89 0.32 -25.19
C SER A 95 8.87 1.58 -24.32
N ILE A 96 9.06 2.77 -24.92
CA ILE A 96 9.13 4.02 -24.16
C ILE A 96 7.79 4.39 -23.52
N PHE A 97 6.67 4.23 -24.23
CA PHE A 97 5.34 4.53 -23.69
C PHE A 97 4.94 3.54 -22.62
N THR A 98 5.18 2.24 -22.81
CA THR A 98 4.88 1.21 -21.80
C THR A 98 5.68 1.47 -20.52
N PHE A 99 6.97 1.78 -20.65
CA PHE A 99 7.81 2.13 -19.51
C PHE A 99 7.33 3.40 -18.80
N ALA A 100 7.01 4.46 -19.55
CA ALA A 100 6.51 5.72 -18.99
C ALA A 100 5.18 5.53 -18.24
N VAL A 101 4.24 4.75 -18.77
CA VAL A 101 2.96 4.42 -18.12
C VAL A 101 3.19 3.63 -16.84
N LEU A 102 4.06 2.61 -16.88
CA LEU A 102 4.36 1.79 -15.72
C LEU A 102 4.99 2.62 -14.59
N VAL A 103 6.00 3.42 -14.90
CA VAL A 103 6.65 4.31 -13.92
C VAL A 103 5.67 5.34 -13.38
N SER A 104 4.89 5.99 -14.24
CA SER A 104 3.91 7.00 -13.81
C SER A 104 2.86 6.38 -12.90
N THR A 105 2.37 5.18 -13.20
CA THR A 105 1.39 4.46 -12.38
C THR A 105 1.95 4.15 -11.00
N LEU A 106 3.19 3.63 -10.92
CA LEU A 106 3.84 3.32 -9.64
C LEU A 106 4.10 4.58 -8.82
N LEU A 107 4.50 5.68 -9.45
CA LEU A 107 4.71 6.97 -8.79
C LEU A 107 3.40 7.54 -8.24
N LEU A 108 2.35 7.61 -9.08
CA LEU A 108 1.04 8.10 -8.67
C LEU A 108 0.46 7.28 -7.52
N LEU A 109 0.60 5.95 -7.57
CA LEU A 109 0.16 5.05 -6.50
C LEU A 109 0.92 5.30 -5.19
N THR A 110 2.24 5.50 -5.28
CA THR A 110 3.07 5.79 -4.12
C THR A 110 2.69 7.14 -3.51
N PHE A 111 2.55 8.19 -4.33
CA PHE A 111 2.14 9.51 -3.86
C PHE A 111 0.73 9.55 -3.30
N MET A 112 -0.24 8.88 -3.94
CA MET A 112 -1.59 8.74 -3.40
C MET A 112 -1.55 8.04 -2.04
N GLY A 113 -0.69 7.05 -1.91
CA GLY A 113 -0.41 6.37 -0.67
C GLY A 113 0.14 7.26 0.44
N ASP A 114 1.15 8.06 0.12
CA ASP A 114 1.73 9.05 1.05
C ASP A 114 0.70 10.13 1.41
N ALA A 115 -0.10 10.61 0.46
CA ALA A 115 -1.17 11.56 0.72
C ALA A 115 -2.27 10.96 1.62
N LEU A 116 -2.65 9.70 1.41
CA LEU A 116 -3.59 8.98 2.28
C LEU A 116 -3.03 8.81 3.69
N ARG A 117 -1.74 8.47 3.80
CA ARG A 117 -1.03 8.42 5.08
C ARG A 117 -1.03 9.77 5.79
N ASP A 118 -0.74 10.82 5.06
CA ASP A 118 -0.72 12.18 5.58
C ASP A 118 -2.10 12.66 6.04
N ALA A 119 -3.16 12.33 5.29
CA ALA A 119 -4.53 12.65 5.66
C ALA A 119 -5.02 11.88 6.90
N LEU A 120 -4.49 10.67 7.13
CA LEU A 120 -4.84 9.82 8.25
C LEU A 120 -3.89 9.96 9.45
N ASP A 121 -2.83 10.78 9.37
CA ASP A 121 -1.93 11.03 10.49
C ASP A 121 -2.59 12.02 11.49
N PRO A 122 -3.05 11.54 12.67
CA PRO A 122 -3.75 12.39 13.63
C PRO A 122 -2.82 13.44 14.28
N ARG A 123 -1.49 13.31 14.14
CA ARG A 123 -0.54 14.28 14.72
C ARG A 123 -0.49 15.61 13.96
N LYS A 124 -1.00 15.67 12.73
CA LYS A 124 -1.07 16.93 11.96
C LYS A 124 -2.30 17.78 12.30
N ALA A 125 -3.30 17.21 12.97
CA ALA A 125 -4.51 17.94 13.37
C ALA A 125 -4.30 18.87 14.57
N ASP A 126 -3.12 18.85 15.20
CA ASP A 126 -2.81 19.55 16.47
C ASP A 126 -1.77 20.69 16.27
N LYS A 127 -1.67 21.23 15.04
CA LYS A 127 -0.87 22.43 14.72
C LYS A 127 -1.73 23.54 14.15
#